data_AF-A0A8T0SI20-F1
#
_entry.id   AF-A0A8T0SI20-F1
#
_cell.length_a   1.000
_cell.length_b   1.000
_cell.length_c   1.000
_cell.angle_alpha   90.00
_cell.angle_beta   90.00
_cell.angle_gamma   90.00
#
_symmetry.space_group_name_H-M   'P 1'
#
loop_
_entity.id
_entity.type
_entity.pdbx_description
1 polymer ?
#
loop_
_entity_poly.entity_id
_entity_poly.type
_entity_poly.pdbx_seq_one_letter_code
_entity_poly.pdbx_strand_id
1 'polypeptide(L)'
;MSKGMQLILNKYDFKVEPEMVDENLITIATALYESDYCMNKFAEYLHLGGEYLKEVSGIDCQNWDPQKLATALKLLCYPNDKIETGTSNEMLSEDTARILVEQAHMYESKLHKGTYLNIYKEIQFARAVRTEALVYLKAKGACAVVTLLLIF
;
A
#
# COMPACT_ATOMS: atom_id res chain seq x y z
N MET A 1 -0.21 -26.19 8.02
CA MET A 1 0.26 -24.98 7.31
C MET A 1 0.33 -25.24 5.81
N SER A 2 -0.20 -24.35 4.97
CA SER A 2 -0.05 -24.47 3.51
C SER A 2 1.23 -23.78 3.02
N LYS A 3 1.74 -24.18 1.84
CA LYS A 3 2.90 -23.51 1.22
C LYS A 3 2.61 -22.04 0.90
N GLY A 4 1.39 -21.71 0.49
CA GLY A 4 0.99 -20.34 0.20
C GLY A 4 1.05 -19.44 1.43
N MET A 5 0.52 -19.91 2.56
CA MET A 5 0.60 -19.18 3.83
C MET A 5 2.06 -18.93 4.24
N GLN A 6 2.93 -19.94 4.12
CA GLN A 6 4.35 -19.79 4.43
C GLN A 6 5.04 -18.75 3.54
N LEU A 7 4.76 -18.75 2.23
CA LEU A 7 5.32 -17.77 1.29
C LEU A 7 4.90 -16.33 1.65
N ILE A 8 3.63 -16.13 1.98
CA ILE A 8 3.12 -14.81 2.36
C ILE A 8 3.75 -14.33 3.66
N LEU A 9 3.79 -15.16 4.71
CA LEU A 9 4.37 -14.75 5.99
C LEU A 9 5.88 -14.50 5.88
N ASN A 10 6.61 -15.31 5.11
CA ASN A 10 8.03 -15.09 4.84
C ASN A 10 8.31 -13.79 4.09
N LYS A 11 7.41 -13.34 3.19
CA LYS A 11 7.52 -12.04 2.51
C LYS A 11 7.57 -10.87 3.50
N TYR A 12 6.97 -11.04 4.67
CA TYR A 12 6.93 -10.06 5.75
C TYR A 12 7.88 -10.42 6.90
N ASP A 13 8.93 -11.20 6.61
CA ASP A 13 9.96 -11.63 7.55
C ASP A 13 9.43 -12.38 8.78
N PHE A 14 8.22 -12.94 8.68
CA PHE A 14 7.61 -13.73 9.75
C PHE A 14 7.83 -15.22 9.50
N LYS A 15 8.84 -15.79 10.16
CA LYS A 15 9.09 -17.23 10.15
C LYS A 15 8.05 -17.93 11.03
N VAL A 16 7.32 -18.86 10.43
CA VAL A 16 6.25 -19.61 11.10
C VAL A 16 6.64 -21.09 11.22
N GLU A 17 6.62 -21.59 12.45
CA GLU A 17 6.70 -23.02 12.75
C GLU A 17 5.29 -23.64 12.82
N PRO A 18 5.12 -24.95 12.55
CA PRO A 18 3.81 -25.60 12.53
C PRO A 18 2.97 -25.38 13.80
N GLU A 19 3.60 -25.29 14.96
CA GLU A 19 2.97 -25.14 16.28
C GLU A 19 2.42 -23.71 16.52
N MET A 20 2.87 -22.73 15.74
CA MET A 20 2.43 -21.34 15.84
C MET A 20 1.13 -21.08 15.06
N VAL A 21 0.68 -22.05 14.28
CA VAL A 21 -0.44 -21.91 13.35
C VAL A 21 -1.77 -22.06 14.08
N ASP A 22 -2.49 -20.95 14.20
CA ASP A 22 -3.86 -20.88 14.68
C ASP A 22 -4.77 -20.15 13.68
N GLU A 23 -6.07 -20.13 13.96
CA GLU A 23 -7.09 -19.47 13.13
C GLU A 23 -6.80 -17.98 12.91
N ASN A 24 -6.26 -17.31 13.93
CA ASN A 24 -5.88 -15.91 13.82
C ASN A 24 -4.74 -15.73 12.83
N LEU A 25 -3.68 -16.54 12.90
CA LEU A 25 -2.56 -16.44 11.97
C LEU A 25 -2.98 -16.76 10.52
N ILE A 26 -3.92 -17.69 10.33
CA ILE A 26 -4.51 -17.98 9.02
C ILE A 26 -5.26 -16.76 8.48
N THR A 27 -6.10 -16.13 9.30
CA THR A 27 -6.82 -14.90 8.94
C THR A 27 -5.86 -13.78 8.57
N ILE A 28 -4.80 -13.59 9.35
CA ILE A 28 -3.78 -12.56 9.13
C ILE A 28 -3.00 -12.82 7.83
N ALA A 29 -2.58 -14.06 7.56
CA ALA A 29 -1.92 -14.39 6.31
C ALA A 29 -2.84 -14.16 5.09
N THR A 30 -4.14 -14.45 5.24
CA THR A 30 -5.15 -14.20 4.18
C THR A 30 -5.32 -12.70 3.94
N ALA A 31 -5.45 -11.91 5.01
CA ALA A 31 -5.55 -10.45 4.93
C ALA A 31 -4.33 -9.82 4.25
N LEU A 32 -3.12 -10.28 4.57
CA LEU A 32 -1.88 -9.82 3.91
C LEU A 32 -1.88 -10.15 2.42
N TYR A 33 -2.29 -11.37 2.05
CA TYR A 33 -2.40 -11.78 0.65
C TYR A 33 -3.40 -10.91 -0.12
N GLU A 34 -4.60 -10.71 0.43
CA GLU A 34 -5.65 -9.92 -0.21
C GLU A 34 -5.27 -8.45 -0.33
N SER A 35 -4.62 -7.89 0.70
CA SER A 35 -4.08 -6.52 0.64
C SER A 35 -3.02 -6.37 -0.44
N ASP A 36 -2.06 -7.29 -0.51
CA ASP A 36 -1.03 -7.29 -1.55
C ASP A 36 -1.62 -7.44 -2.95
N TYR A 37 -2.60 -8.32 -3.10
CA TYR A 37 -3.32 -8.49 -4.36
C TYR A 37 -4.05 -7.20 -4.76
N CYS A 38 -4.78 -6.58 -3.83
CA CYS A 38 -5.50 -5.34 -4.08
C CYS A 38 -4.57 -4.21 -4.51
N MET A 39 -3.42 -4.06 -3.85
CA MET A 39 -2.41 -3.05 -4.22
C MET A 39 -1.88 -3.25 -5.65
N ASN A 40 -1.71 -4.50 -6.09
CA ASN A 40 -1.15 -4.81 -7.41
C ASN A 40 -2.21 -4.90 -8.53
N LYS A 41 -3.48 -5.14 -8.17
CA LYS A 41 -4.61 -5.27 -9.11
C LYS A 41 -4.73 -4.08 -10.07
N PHE A 42 -4.35 -2.89 -9.62
CA PHE A 42 -4.46 -1.65 -10.39
C PHE A 42 -3.12 -1.13 -10.92
N ALA A 43 -2.02 -1.87 -10.76
CA ALA A 43 -0.68 -1.38 -11.05
C ALA A 43 -0.54 -0.87 -12.49
N GLU A 44 -0.94 -1.66 -13.49
CA GLU A 44 -0.88 -1.25 -14.91
C GLU A 44 -1.68 0.02 -15.18
N TYR A 45 -2.90 0.11 -14.65
CA TYR A 45 -3.76 1.27 -14.84
C TYR A 45 -3.19 2.53 -14.18
N LEU A 46 -2.60 2.38 -13.00
CA LEU A 46 -1.95 3.48 -12.28
C LEU A 46 -0.68 3.95 -12.98
N HIS A 47 0.09 3.03 -13.58
CA HIS A 47 1.26 3.39 -14.38
C HIS A 47 0.87 4.17 -15.64
N LEU A 48 -0.21 3.77 -16.33
CA LEU A 48 -0.75 4.55 -17.45
C LEU A 48 -1.17 5.97 -17.01
N GLY A 49 -1.80 6.10 -15.84
CA GLY A 49 -2.07 7.41 -15.25
C GLY A 49 -0.78 8.19 -14.93
N GLY A 50 0.25 7.49 -14.48
CA GLY A 50 1.58 8.03 -14.20
C GLY A 50 2.32 8.56 -15.44
N GLU A 51 2.05 8.03 -16.64
CA GLU A 51 2.60 8.58 -17.88
C GLU A 51 2.21 10.05 -18.06
N TYR A 52 0.98 10.42 -17.70
CA TYR A 52 0.55 11.83 -17.73
C TYR A 52 1.33 12.71 -16.74
N LEU A 53 1.78 12.17 -15.60
CA LEU A 53 2.63 12.91 -14.66
C LEU A 53 3.95 13.30 -15.31
N LYS A 54 4.52 12.41 -16.13
CA LYS A 54 5.75 12.70 -16.85
C LYS A 54 5.51 13.68 -17.99
N GLU A 55 4.47 13.47 -18.78
CA GLU A 55 4.13 14.31 -19.94
C GLU A 55 3.78 15.75 -19.57
N VAL A 56 2.98 15.94 -18.52
CA VAL A 56 2.41 17.24 -18.16
C VAL A 56 3.28 17.98 -17.15
N SER A 57 3.79 17.25 -16.14
CA SER A 57 4.51 17.83 -14.99
C SER A 57 6.01 17.53 -14.98
N GLY A 58 6.51 16.70 -15.91
CA GLY A 58 7.90 16.26 -15.91
C GLY A 58 8.27 15.28 -14.79
N ILE A 59 7.31 14.87 -13.96
CA ILE A 59 7.51 14.02 -12.78
C ILE A 59 7.77 12.58 -13.25
N ASP A 60 8.95 12.07 -12.95
CA ASP A 60 9.27 10.66 -13.18
C ASP A 60 8.76 9.81 -12.01
N CYS A 61 7.77 8.97 -12.30
CA CYS A 61 7.10 8.11 -11.33
C CYS A 61 7.28 6.62 -11.62
N GLN A 62 8.24 6.22 -12.49
CA GLN A 62 8.44 4.80 -12.83
C GLN A 62 8.73 3.92 -11.62
N ASN A 63 9.42 4.47 -10.61
CA ASN A 63 9.79 3.77 -9.39
C ASN A 63 8.77 3.95 -8.25
N TRP A 64 7.62 4.58 -8.51
CA TRP A 64 6.60 4.76 -7.47
C TRP A 64 5.77 3.49 -7.34
N ASP A 65 5.48 3.12 -6.10
CA ASP A 65 4.54 2.05 -5.83
C ASP A 65 3.09 2.47 -6.17
N PRO A 66 2.18 1.49 -6.33
CA PRO A 66 0.78 1.75 -6.63
C PRO A 66 0.08 2.70 -5.65
N GLN A 67 0.41 2.68 -4.36
CA GLN A 67 -0.23 3.54 -3.37
C GLN A 67 0.16 5.00 -3.57
N LYS A 68 1.45 5.27 -3.80
CA LYS A 68 1.94 6.61 -4.09
C LYS A 68 1.34 7.15 -5.39
N LEU A 69 1.28 6.33 -6.45
CA LEU A 69 0.63 6.68 -7.71
C LEU A 69 -0.86 6.99 -7.52
N ALA A 70 -1.60 6.12 -6.82
CA ALA A 70 -3.03 6.33 -6.57
C ALA A 70 -3.30 7.61 -5.79
N THR A 71 -2.46 7.93 -4.81
CA THR A 71 -2.55 9.17 -4.03
C THR A 71 -2.34 10.39 -4.92
N ALA A 72 -1.33 10.37 -5.80
CA ALA A 72 -1.04 11.47 -6.71
C ALA A 72 -2.17 11.70 -7.73
N LEU A 73 -2.65 10.64 -8.36
CA LEU A 73 -3.72 10.72 -9.36
C LEU A 73 -5.04 11.13 -8.73
N LYS A 74 -5.32 10.68 -7.50
CA LYS A 74 -6.46 11.15 -6.71
C LYS A 74 -6.33 12.64 -6.37
N LEU A 75 -5.14 13.11 -5.97
CA LEU A 75 -4.90 14.52 -5.65
C LEU A 75 -5.10 15.42 -6.86
N LEU A 76 -4.65 15.01 -8.05
CA LEU A 76 -4.91 15.73 -9.30
C LEU A 76 -6.41 15.84 -9.62
N CYS A 77 -7.17 14.78 -9.33
CA CYS A 77 -8.62 14.77 -9.56
C CYS A 77 -9.38 15.63 -8.53
N TYR A 78 -8.87 15.71 -7.30
CA TYR A 78 -9.48 16.36 -6.14
C TYR A 78 -8.43 17.18 -5.35
N PRO A 79 -7.96 18.32 -5.90
CA PRO A 79 -6.82 19.06 -5.34
C PRO A 79 -7.09 19.74 -4.00
N ASN A 80 -8.36 19.94 -3.64
CA ASN A 80 -8.76 20.54 -2.36
C ASN A 80 -8.83 19.53 -1.22
N ASP A 81 -8.77 18.23 -1.52
CA ASP A 81 -8.83 17.21 -0.48
C ASP A 81 -7.50 17.13 0.26
N LYS A 82 -7.59 16.96 1.58
CA LYS A 82 -6.41 16.65 2.39
C LYS A 82 -5.90 15.24 2.06
N ILE A 83 -4.58 15.13 1.94
CA ILE A 83 -3.86 13.85 1.84
C ILE A 83 -2.79 13.81 2.93
N GLU A 84 -2.38 12.59 3.30
CA GLU A 84 -1.22 12.39 4.15
C GLU A 84 0.05 12.48 3.29
N THR A 85 0.95 13.38 3.67
CA THR A 85 2.30 13.50 3.10
C THR A 85 3.34 12.96 4.07
N GLY A 86 4.51 12.57 3.56
CA GLY A 86 5.56 12.04 4.41
C GLY A 86 6.85 11.73 3.65
N THR A 87 7.83 11.20 4.37
CA THR A 87 9.15 10.84 3.83
C THR A 87 9.26 9.38 3.43
N SER A 88 8.23 8.57 3.69
CA SER A 88 8.23 7.15 3.28
C SER A 88 8.07 7.01 1.77
N ASN A 89 8.60 5.93 1.22
CA ASN A 89 8.54 5.67 -0.23
C ASN A 89 7.10 5.56 -0.75
N GLU A 90 6.16 5.13 0.08
CA GLU A 90 4.73 4.99 -0.25
C GLU A 90 3.91 6.29 -0.15
N MET A 91 4.55 7.38 0.26
CA MET A 91 3.90 8.67 0.48
C MET A 91 4.45 9.72 -0.49
N LEU A 92 3.59 10.68 -0.81
CA LEU A 92 4.01 11.89 -1.50
C LEU A 92 4.79 12.79 -0.54
N SER A 93 5.87 13.37 -1.03
CA SER A 93 6.49 14.50 -0.33
C SER A 93 5.59 15.72 -0.41
N GLU A 94 5.73 16.64 0.53
CA GLU A 94 4.99 17.91 0.55
C GLU A 94 5.21 18.71 -0.74
N ASP A 95 6.46 18.78 -1.23
CA ASP A 95 6.78 19.46 -2.48
C ASP A 95 6.08 18.84 -3.69
N THR A 96 6.07 17.51 -3.77
CA THR A 96 5.40 16.80 -4.86
C THR A 96 3.90 17.06 -4.79
N ALA A 97 3.29 16.96 -3.61
CA ALA A 97 1.88 17.22 -3.42
C ALA A 97 1.50 18.66 -3.82
N ARG A 98 2.31 19.65 -3.44
CA ARG A 98 2.11 21.05 -3.84
C ARG A 98 2.13 21.24 -5.35
N ILE A 99 3.14 20.69 -6.04
CA ILE A 99 3.23 20.76 -7.52
C ILE A 99 1.99 20.16 -8.18
N LEU A 100 1.53 19.00 -7.69
CA LEU A 100 0.33 18.35 -8.23
C LEU A 100 -0.92 19.21 -8.02
N VAL A 101 -1.10 19.84 -6.85
CA VAL A 101 -2.22 20.74 -6.59
C VAL A 101 -2.21 21.94 -7.54
N GLU A 102 -1.06 22.60 -7.69
CA GLU A 102 -0.89 23.75 -8.57
C GLU A 102 -1.21 23.40 -10.04
N GLN A 103 -0.83 22.20 -10.48
CA GLN A 103 -0.96 21.75 -11.85
C GLN A 103 -2.23 20.93 -12.12
N ALA A 104 -3.08 20.69 -11.12
CA ALA A 104 -4.26 19.83 -11.23
C ALA A 104 -5.19 20.20 -12.41
N HIS A 105 -5.36 21.49 -12.67
CA HIS A 105 -6.17 22.01 -13.78
C HIS A 105 -5.69 21.52 -15.16
N MET A 106 -4.41 21.17 -15.32
CA MET A 106 -3.84 20.66 -16.56
C MET A 106 -4.26 19.21 -16.88
N TYR A 107 -4.90 18.53 -15.92
CA TYR A 107 -5.28 17.11 -16.01
C TYR A 107 -6.78 16.87 -16.20
N GLU A 108 -7.61 17.92 -16.25
CA GLU A 108 -9.08 17.81 -16.22
C GLU A 108 -9.66 16.94 -17.35
N SER A 109 -9.05 16.93 -18.53
CA SER A 109 -9.46 16.11 -19.68
C SER A 109 -8.71 14.78 -19.81
N LYS A 110 -7.69 14.54 -18.98
CA LYS A 110 -6.80 13.37 -19.05
C LYS A 110 -7.19 12.27 -18.08
N LEU A 111 -7.78 12.63 -16.94
CA LEU A 111 -8.08 11.70 -15.85
C LEU A 111 -9.58 11.55 -15.60
N HIS A 112 -10.03 10.31 -15.48
CA HIS A 112 -11.40 10.03 -15.06
C HIS A 112 -11.52 10.07 -13.52
N LYS A 113 -11.98 11.22 -12.99
CA LYS A 113 -11.98 11.52 -11.54
C LYS A 113 -12.58 10.41 -10.67
N GLY A 114 -13.75 9.90 -11.06
CA GLY A 114 -14.43 8.84 -10.29
C GLY A 114 -13.65 7.53 -10.21
N THR A 115 -12.91 7.16 -11.26
CA THR A 115 -12.12 5.93 -11.27
C THR A 115 -10.95 6.03 -10.31
N TYR A 116 -10.17 7.10 -10.39
CA TYR A 116 -9.01 7.28 -9.51
C TYR A 116 -9.41 7.45 -8.04
N LEU A 117 -10.57 8.05 -7.75
CA LEU A 117 -11.11 8.08 -6.39
C LEU A 117 -11.42 6.68 -5.85
N ASN A 118 -12.04 5.82 -6.65
CA ASN A 118 -12.39 4.46 -6.22
C ASN A 118 -11.13 3.60 -6.02
N ILE A 119 -10.17 3.66 -6.95
CA ILE A 119 -8.89 2.96 -6.83
C ILE A 119 -8.14 3.41 -5.56
N TYR A 120 -8.06 4.72 -5.32
CA TYR A 120 -7.45 5.25 -4.11
C TYR A 120 -8.12 4.71 -2.83
N LYS A 121 -9.45 4.65 -2.77
CA LYS A 121 -10.18 4.10 -1.62
C LYS A 121 -9.89 2.61 -1.41
N GLU A 122 -9.87 1.80 -2.47
CA GLU A 122 -9.53 0.37 -2.38
C GLU A 122 -8.11 0.17 -1.85
N ILE A 123 -7.14 0.94 -2.36
CA ILE A 123 -5.75 0.83 -1.92
C ILE A 123 -5.58 1.32 -0.47
N GLN A 124 -6.22 2.42 -0.08
CA GLN A 124 -6.14 2.90 1.31
C GLN A 124 -6.74 1.90 2.30
N PHE A 125 -7.84 1.24 1.93
CA PHE A 125 -8.42 0.17 2.72
C PHE A 125 -7.45 -1.02 2.84
N ALA A 126 -6.90 -1.49 1.72
CA ALA A 126 -5.91 -2.57 1.71
C ALA A 126 -4.67 -2.24 2.55
N ARG A 127 -4.19 -0.99 2.49
CA ARG A 127 -3.08 -0.50 3.30
C ARG A 127 -3.39 -0.54 4.80
N ALA A 128 -4.59 -0.12 5.20
CA ALA A 128 -5.02 -0.16 6.60
C ALA A 128 -5.04 -1.60 7.12
N VAL A 129 -5.68 -2.51 6.39
CA VAL A 129 -5.72 -3.95 6.72
C VAL A 129 -4.31 -4.54 6.82
N ARG A 130 -3.42 -4.23 5.85
CA ARG A 130 -2.03 -4.68 5.88
C ARG A 130 -1.31 -4.16 7.13
N THR A 131 -1.51 -2.89 7.48
CA THR A 131 -0.87 -2.27 8.64
C THR A 131 -1.29 -2.96 9.94
N GLU A 132 -2.59 -3.19 10.13
CA GLU A 132 -3.13 -3.90 11.29
C GLU A 132 -2.59 -5.34 11.37
N ALA A 133 -2.56 -6.03 10.23
CA ALA A 133 -2.00 -7.37 10.15
C ALA A 133 -0.52 -7.43 10.55
N LEU A 134 0.27 -6.44 10.13
CA LEU A 134 1.68 -6.34 10.50
C LEU A 134 1.88 -6.02 11.99
N VAL A 135 1.00 -5.22 12.59
CA VAL A 135 1.01 -4.99 14.04
C VAL A 135 0.78 -6.29 14.78
N TYR A 136 -0.19 -7.11 14.34
CA TYR A 136 -0.44 -8.42 14.92
C TYR A 136 0.78 -9.35 14.81
N LEU A 137 1.39 -9.46 13.62
CA LEU A 137 2.56 -10.32 13.43
C LEU A 137 3.75 -9.91 14.31
N LYS A 138 3.99 -8.61 14.46
CA LYS A 138 5.04 -8.09 15.36
C LYS A 138 4.79 -8.49 16.81
N ALA A 139 3.55 -8.35 17.28
CA ALA A 139 3.18 -8.75 18.64
C ALA A 139 3.33 -10.26 18.85
N LYS A 140 2.88 -11.08 17.90
CA LYS A 140 2.98 -12.54 17.96
C LYS A 140 4.42 -13.03 17.94
N GLY A 141 5.27 -12.43 17.10
CA GLY A 141 6.70 -12.72 17.05
C GLY A 141 7.42 -12.39 18.36
N ALA A 142 7.10 -11.24 18.98
CA ALA A 142 7.66 -10.87 20.27
C ALA A 142 7.27 -11.85 21.39
N CYS A 143 6.02 -12.30 21.44
CA CYS A 143 5.58 -13.29 22.43
C CYS A 143 6.32 -14.63 22.28
N ALA A 144 6.52 -15.11 21.05
CA ALA A 144 7.21 -16.39 20.80
C ALA A 144 8.68 -16.37 21.29
N VAL A 145 9.39 -15.25 21.10
CA VAL A 145 10.78 -15.09 21.57
C VAL A 145 10.85 -15.07 23.11
N VAL A 146 9.89 -14.42 23.77
CA VAL A 146 9.84 -14.36 25.25
C VAL A 146 9.54 -15.73 25.85
N THR A 147 8.64 -16.52 25.23
CA THR A 147 8.33 -17.88 25.71
C THR A 147 9.53 -18.81 25.61
N LEU A 148 10.36 -18.69 24.56
CA LEU A 148 11.58 -19.48 24.41
C LEU A 148 12.67 -19.12 25.44
N LEU A 149 12.79 -17.84 25.80
CA LEU A 149 13.78 -17.38 26.80
C LEU A 149 13.43 -17.77 28.24
N LEU A 150 12.18 -18.12 28.54
CA LEU A 150 11.75 -18.55 29.87
C LEU A 150 11.85 -20.08 30.09
N ILE A 151 12.26 -20.82 29.06
CA ILE A 151 12.42 -22.29 29.11
C ILE A 151 13.90 -22.70 29.23
N PHE A 152 14.83 -21.74 29.25
CA PHE A 152 16.27 -21.93 29.51
C PHE A 152 16.71 -21.17 30.77
#